data_AF-A0A2U1KK46-F1
#
_entry.id   AF-A0A2U1KK46-F1
#
_cell.length_a   1.000
_cell.length_b   1.000
_cell.length_c   1.000
_cell.angle_alpha   90.00
_cell.angle_beta   90.00
_cell.angle_gamma   90.00
#
_symmetry.space_group_name_H-M   'P 1'
#
loop_
_entity.id
_entity.type
_entity.pdbx_description
1 polymer ?
#
loop_
_entity_poly.entity_id
_entity_poly.type
_entity_poly.pdbx_seq_one_letter_code
_entity_poly.pdbx_strand_id
1 'polypeptide(L)'
;MSSSPRFPYAFIPPLSEFTAFCRQRRTVQLVYVVIFLVLTNTIYQIMENTPPDDPDTETTTEANQVYNSFEADIDQHFTNYYKNIFNTLKYDGFVTWDSKILAIGAKFHTYTVALLDAGLSNSLSTKRNVDLPFGNDTFDVVYSTHTGFDCSEKQAVFAKELERTVKPDGFLVIHTEADDLYSLNSLLDLFESFRLVRTREIEVIFWSIPEIREVVMKKQLGYRRRRDVVGNCSVPAFKMELIRKMEDLVLEEPVKRSPRKIKYLTSIVDIDFKTRYVYIDVGAKSYGSSIGSWFKKTYPKQNKKFEIFAIEGNQKFHEEYKSRKKVTLLPYEAWVRNESLFFEINRDPSPKNEEKGKGMGRVQSAQTSTTFVNAMNKIQGFDFAAWVKSSFTEKDFVVVKMDVEGAEFDLIKKMVETGAVCLVDEMFVECHYNRWKRSMKYQKRYKDCLELFSSLRDTGIFVHQWRL
;
A
#
# COMPACT_ATOMS: atom_id res chain seq x y z
N MET A 1 -9.27 62.75 -16.94
CA MET A 1 -8.62 61.47 -17.28
C MET A 1 -8.01 60.90 -16.01
N SER A 2 -8.71 59.95 -15.38
CA SER A 2 -8.25 59.20 -14.22
C SER A 2 -8.84 57.80 -14.37
N SER A 3 -8.01 56.88 -14.83
CA SER A 3 -8.34 55.48 -15.02
C SER A 3 -7.97 54.71 -13.75
N SER A 4 -9.00 54.31 -12.99
CA SER A 4 -8.85 53.30 -11.94
C SER A 4 -8.88 51.90 -12.59
N PRO A 5 -8.05 50.95 -12.13
CA PRO A 5 -8.04 49.59 -12.68
C PRO A 5 -9.24 48.79 -12.16
N ARG A 6 -9.96 48.14 -13.08
CA ARG A 6 -10.94 47.10 -12.76
C ARG A 6 -10.18 45.86 -12.27
N PHE A 7 -10.41 45.44 -11.03
CA PHE A 7 -10.07 44.09 -10.60
C PHE A 7 -11.05 43.11 -11.25
N PRO A 8 -10.58 42.02 -11.89
CA PRO A 8 -11.47 40.96 -12.33
C PRO A 8 -12.00 40.20 -11.11
N TYR A 9 -13.26 39.82 -11.21
CA TYR A 9 -14.02 38.97 -10.31
C TYR A 9 -13.18 37.89 -9.63
N ALA A 10 -13.33 37.80 -8.31
CA ALA A 10 -12.82 36.72 -7.51
C ALA A 10 -13.30 35.37 -8.08
N PHE A 11 -12.34 34.58 -8.55
CA PHE A 11 -12.52 33.16 -8.81
C PHE A 11 -12.88 32.50 -7.46
N ILE A 12 -14.18 32.27 -7.23
CA ILE A 12 -14.64 31.40 -6.15
C ILE A 12 -14.29 29.97 -6.59
N PRO A 13 -13.53 29.19 -5.79
CA PRO A 13 -13.14 27.85 -6.22
C PRO A 13 -14.40 26.98 -6.37
N PRO A 14 -14.48 26.13 -7.40
CA PRO A 14 -15.60 25.22 -7.54
C PRO A 14 -15.59 24.16 -6.44
N LEU A 15 -16.78 23.62 -6.13
CA LEU A 15 -17.04 22.42 -5.31
C LEU A 15 -16.19 21.17 -5.66
N SER A 16 -15.31 21.24 -6.66
CA SER A 16 -14.32 20.22 -6.96
C SER A 16 -13.37 19.95 -5.78
N GLU A 17 -13.13 20.91 -4.88
CA GLU A 17 -12.33 20.67 -3.67
C GLU A 17 -13.04 19.78 -2.63
N PHE A 18 -14.38 19.76 -2.62
CA PHE A 18 -15.15 18.85 -1.76
C PHE A 18 -15.10 17.39 -2.23
N THR A 19 -14.81 17.17 -3.52
CA THR A 19 -14.74 15.85 -4.13
C THR A 19 -13.31 15.30 -4.28
N ALA A 20 -12.30 15.98 -3.73
CA ALA A 20 -10.96 15.44 -3.59
C ALA A 20 -10.92 14.36 -2.48
N PHE A 21 -11.73 13.31 -2.66
CA PHE A 21 -11.73 12.12 -1.83
C PHE A 21 -10.35 11.48 -1.90
N CYS A 22 -9.79 11.21 -0.72
CA CYS A 22 -8.44 10.68 -0.54
C CYS A 22 -8.22 9.35 -1.24
N ARG A 23 -9.30 8.58 -1.37
CA ARG A 23 -9.40 7.48 -2.33
C ARG A 23 -10.23 7.97 -3.51
N GLN A 24 -9.62 8.00 -4.70
CA GLN A 24 -10.28 8.41 -5.93
C GLN A 24 -11.40 7.40 -6.29
N ARG A 25 -12.59 7.58 -5.71
CA ARG A 25 -13.76 6.72 -5.98
C ARG A 25 -14.40 7.18 -7.30
N ARG A 26 -14.14 6.45 -8.39
CA ARG A 26 -14.71 6.71 -9.73
C ARG A 26 -16.25 6.79 -9.75
N THR A 27 -16.92 6.07 -8.85
CA THR A 27 -18.39 6.05 -8.74
C THR A 27 -18.98 7.33 -8.15
N VAL A 28 -18.21 8.07 -7.36
CA VAL A 28 -18.67 9.26 -6.64
C VAL A 28 -18.69 10.49 -7.55
N GLN A 29 -17.82 10.54 -8.56
CA GLN A 29 -17.92 11.55 -9.62
C GLN A 29 -19.30 11.52 -10.28
N LEU A 30 -19.92 10.36 -10.49
CA LEU A 30 -21.25 10.27 -11.12
C LEU A 30 -22.36 10.78 -10.21
N VAL A 31 -22.38 10.45 -8.92
CA VAL A 31 -23.44 10.90 -7.99
C VAL A 31 -23.36 12.41 -7.77
N TYR A 32 -22.17 12.96 -7.55
CA TYR A 32 -22.01 14.41 -7.43
C TYR A 32 -22.17 15.15 -8.76
N VAL A 33 -21.83 14.54 -9.90
CA VAL A 33 -22.19 15.09 -11.22
C VAL A 33 -23.70 15.09 -11.40
N VAL A 34 -24.43 14.07 -10.95
CA VAL A 34 -25.90 14.05 -11.00
C VAL A 34 -26.50 15.10 -10.06
N ILE A 35 -26.00 15.22 -8.82
CA ILE A 35 -26.42 16.27 -7.89
C ILE A 35 -26.09 17.66 -8.45
N PHE A 36 -24.90 17.84 -9.03
CA PHE A 36 -24.49 19.07 -9.68
C PHE A 36 -25.37 19.37 -10.91
N LEU A 37 -25.68 18.38 -11.73
CA LEU A 37 -26.58 18.52 -12.87
C LEU A 37 -27.99 18.91 -12.40
N VAL A 38 -28.51 18.28 -11.35
CA VAL A 38 -29.81 18.63 -10.76
C VAL A 38 -29.78 20.06 -10.22
N LEU A 39 -28.75 20.45 -9.46
CA LEU A 39 -28.60 21.81 -8.93
C LEU A 39 -28.46 22.84 -10.04
N THR A 40 -27.64 22.59 -11.06
CA THR A 40 -27.53 23.48 -12.23
C THR A 40 -28.82 23.56 -13.01
N ASN A 41 -29.59 22.47 -13.11
CA ASN A 41 -30.88 22.45 -13.78
C ASN A 41 -31.95 23.17 -12.96
N THR A 42 -31.95 23.06 -11.64
CA THR A 42 -32.84 23.84 -10.76
C THR A 42 -32.50 25.32 -10.82
N ILE A 43 -31.22 25.70 -10.78
CA ILE A 43 -30.77 27.08 -10.96
C ILE A 43 -31.14 27.60 -12.37
N TYR A 44 -30.95 26.79 -13.41
CA TYR A 44 -31.35 27.13 -14.79
C TYR A 44 -32.87 27.35 -14.90
N GLN A 45 -33.68 26.50 -14.28
CA GLN A 45 -35.14 26.65 -14.24
C GLN A 45 -35.60 27.87 -13.44
N ILE A 46 -34.86 28.27 -12.40
CA ILE A 46 -35.11 29.55 -11.69
C ILE A 46 -34.81 30.73 -12.62
N MET A 47 -33.69 30.68 -13.37
CA MET A 47 -33.31 31.72 -14.32
C MET A 47 -34.25 31.81 -15.54
N GLU A 48 -34.86 30.70 -15.97
CA GLU A 48 -35.76 30.64 -17.14
C GLU A 48 -37.18 31.13 -16.81
N ASN A 49 -37.60 31.09 -15.54
CA ASN A 49 -38.93 31.52 -15.09
C ASN A 49 -38.97 32.97 -14.55
N THR A 50 -37.83 33.66 -14.45
CA THR A 50 -37.76 35.10 -14.14
C THR A 50 -37.87 35.95 -15.42
N PRO A 51 -38.82 36.89 -15.52
CA PRO A 51 -38.88 37.85 -16.64
C PRO A 51 -37.59 38.69 -16.71
N PRO A 52 -37.18 39.16 -17.89
CA PRO A 52 -35.98 39.97 -18.04
C PRO A 52 -36.28 41.40 -17.60
N ASP A 53 -36.21 41.68 -16.30
CA ASP A 53 -36.23 43.05 -15.79
C ASP A 53 -34.93 43.37 -15.03
N ASP A 54 -34.30 44.47 -15.48
CA ASP A 54 -33.16 45.23 -14.95
C ASP A 54 -31.79 44.51 -14.76
N PRO A 55 -30.65 45.05 -15.25
CA PRO A 55 -29.33 44.40 -15.14
C PRO A 55 -28.71 44.47 -13.73
N ASP A 56 -29.39 45.02 -12.74
CA ASP A 56 -28.84 45.29 -11.41
C ASP A 56 -29.40 44.32 -10.34
N THR A 57 -28.62 43.27 -10.05
CA THR A 57 -28.34 42.76 -8.67
C THR A 57 -29.40 41.98 -7.83
N GLU A 58 -30.28 41.15 -8.38
CA GLU A 58 -31.10 40.24 -7.53
C GLU A 58 -30.87 38.73 -7.75
N THR A 59 -30.69 38.25 -8.98
CA THR A 59 -30.61 36.81 -9.28
C THR A 59 -29.34 36.11 -8.78
N THR A 60 -28.21 36.80 -8.69
CA THR A 60 -26.98 36.27 -8.08
C THR A 60 -27.05 36.22 -6.55
N THR A 61 -27.84 37.10 -5.93
CA THR A 61 -28.01 37.17 -4.48
C THR A 61 -28.86 36.01 -3.97
N GLU A 62 -29.94 35.65 -4.67
CA GLU A 62 -30.82 34.54 -4.31
C GLU A 62 -30.14 33.18 -4.48
N ALA A 63 -29.42 32.94 -5.58
CA ALA A 63 -28.67 31.70 -5.79
C ALA A 63 -27.57 31.52 -4.73
N ASN A 64 -26.87 32.61 -4.36
CA ASN A 64 -25.89 32.60 -3.27
C ASN A 64 -26.55 32.38 -1.91
N GLN A 65 -27.74 32.92 -1.65
CA GLN A 65 -28.49 32.66 -0.41
C GLN A 65 -28.94 31.21 -0.30
N VAL A 66 -29.47 30.62 -1.37
CA VAL A 66 -29.87 29.20 -1.40
C VAL A 66 -28.65 28.31 -1.17
N TYR A 67 -27.53 28.59 -1.85
CA TYR A 67 -26.26 27.88 -1.66
C TYR A 67 -25.77 27.96 -0.20
N ASN A 68 -25.73 29.16 0.37
CA ASN A 68 -25.30 29.38 1.76
C ASN A 68 -26.22 28.70 2.77
N SER A 69 -27.55 28.70 2.53
CA SER A 69 -28.51 28.00 3.39
C SER A 69 -28.31 26.48 3.36
N PHE A 70 -28.03 25.92 2.19
CA PHE A 70 -27.79 24.50 2.01
C PHE A 70 -26.46 24.05 2.64
N GLU A 71 -25.39 24.84 2.49
CA GLU A 71 -24.13 24.57 3.19
C GLU A 71 -24.30 24.65 4.72
N ALA A 72 -25.08 25.62 5.22
CA ALA A 72 -25.35 25.74 6.65
C ALA A 72 -26.11 24.53 7.21
N ASP A 73 -27.11 24.02 6.49
CA ASP A 73 -27.84 22.81 6.87
C ASP A 73 -26.92 21.58 6.89
N ILE A 74 -26.04 21.44 5.90
CA ILE A 74 -25.05 20.35 5.84
C ILE A 74 -24.07 20.43 7.03
N ASP A 75 -23.54 21.61 7.33
CA ASP A 75 -22.59 21.78 8.43
C ASP A 75 -23.26 21.56 9.79
N GLN A 76 -24.56 21.90 9.95
CA GLN A 76 -25.33 21.57 11.15
C GLN A 76 -25.51 20.06 11.31
N HIS A 77 -25.81 19.35 10.23
CA HIS A 77 -25.91 17.90 10.23
C HIS A 77 -24.57 17.22 10.58
N PHE A 78 -23.46 17.69 10.01
CA PHE A 78 -22.11 17.24 10.37
C PHE A 78 -21.81 17.49 11.85
N THR A 79 -22.13 18.69 12.34
CA THR A 79 -21.90 19.08 13.73
C THR A 79 -22.65 18.15 14.67
N ASN A 80 -23.93 17.87 14.42
CA ASN A 80 -24.74 16.96 15.22
C ASN A 80 -24.19 15.52 15.20
N TYR A 81 -23.72 15.04 14.05
CA TYR A 81 -23.09 13.73 13.93
C TYR A 81 -21.83 13.62 14.79
N TYR A 82 -20.88 14.54 14.63
CA TYR A 82 -19.63 14.49 15.40
C TYR A 82 -19.84 14.78 16.89
N LYS A 83 -20.83 15.62 17.25
CA LYS A 83 -21.25 15.82 18.64
C LYS A 83 -21.66 14.48 19.28
N ASN A 84 -22.42 13.66 18.56
CA ASN A 84 -22.81 12.33 19.05
C ASN A 84 -21.60 11.40 19.19
N ILE A 85 -20.65 11.44 18.25
CA ILE A 85 -19.37 10.70 18.37
C ILE A 85 -18.62 11.13 19.63
N PHE A 86 -18.45 12.43 19.87
CA PHE A 86 -17.74 12.94 21.04
C PHE A 86 -18.46 12.63 22.35
N ASN A 87 -19.79 12.71 22.38
CA ASN A 87 -20.58 12.27 23.53
C ASN A 87 -20.41 10.78 23.81
N THR A 88 -20.31 9.96 22.76
CA THR A 88 -20.06 8.53 22.89
C THR A 88 -18.66 8.27 23.46
N LEU A 89 -17.63 8.94 22.94
CA LEU A 89 -16.26 8.82 23.47
C LEU A 89 -16.17 9.28 24.93
N LYS A 90 -16.98 10.28 25.33
CA LYS A 90 -17.12 10.72 26.72
C LYS A 90 -17.80 9.65 27.58
N TYR A 91 -18.91 9.10 27.11
CA TYR A 91 -19.63 8.02 27.81
C TYR A 91 -18.78 6.76 28.00
N ASP A 92 -17.98 6.42 26.99
CA ASP A 92 -17.07 5.27 27.01
C ASP A 92 -15.83 5.50 27.90
N GLY A 93 -15.62 6.72 28.41
CA GLY A 93 -14.49 7.05 29.28
C GLY A 93 -13.16 7.28 28.57
N PHE A 94 -13.17 7.49 27.25
CA PHE A 94 -11.97 7.87 26.49
C PHE A 94 -11.68 9.37 26.54
N VAL A 95 -12.69 10.17 26.88
CA VAL A 95 -12.62 11.63 26.97
C VAL A 95 -13.33 12.08 28.24
N THR A 96 -12.77 13.07 28.92
CA THR A 96 -13.37 13.76 30.07
C THR A 96 -13.66 15.23 29.73
N TRP A 97 -14.47 15.91 30.54
CA TRP A 97 -14.84 17.31 30.32
C TRP A 97 -13.66 18.29 30.40
N ASP A 98 -12.58 17.90 31.09
CA ASP A 98 -11.33 18.65 31.24
C ASP A 98 -10.21 18.21 30.26
N SER A 99 -10.44 17.13 29.50
CA SER A 99 -9.48 16.62 28.52
C SER A 99 -9.08 17.69 27.50
N LYS A 100 -7.78 17.82 27.24
CA LYS A 100 -7.26 18.62 26.15
C LYS A 100 -7.27 17.83 24.84
N ILE A 101 -8.11 18.25 23.89
CA ILE A 101 -8.40 17.48 22.67
C ILE A 101 -7.87 18.18 21.42
N LEU A 102 -7.29 17.41 20.50
CA LEU A 102 -7.02 17.85 19.13
C LEU A 102 -7.83 17.03 18.13
N ALA A 103 -8.72 17.67 17.38
CA ALA A 103 -9.41 17.06 16.24
C ALA A 103 -8.75 17.42 14.90
N ILE A 104 -8.55 16.44 14.02
CA ILE A 104 -7.87 16.63 12.73
C ILE A 104 -8.72 16.10 11.58
N GLY A 105 -8.96 16.94 10.58
CA GLY A 105 -9.60 16.55 9.32
C GLY A 105 -10.00 17.74 8.45
N ALA A 106 -10.63 17.47 7.31
CA ALA A 106 -10.94 18.51 6.31
C ALA A 106 -11.96 19.54 6.82
N LYS A 107 -13.00 19.10 7.54
CA LYS A 107 -14.08 19.94 8.08
C LYS A 107 -13.80 20.43 9.50
N PHE A 108 -12.56 20.87 9.76
CA PHE A 108 -12.09 21.18 11.12
C PHE A 108 -12.94 22.23 11.87
N HIS A 109 -13.55 23.19 11.18
CA HIS A 109 -14.48 24.14 11.80
C HIS A 109 -15.70 23.45 12.42
N THR A 110 -16.32 22.50 11.72
CA THR A 110 -17.48 21.74 12.23
C THR A 110 -17.10 20.89 13.45
N TYR A 111 -15.87 20.36 13.49
CA TYR A 111 -15.39 19.59 14.64
C TYR A 111 -15.23 20.48 15.87
N THR A 112 -14.75 21.71 15.70
CA THR A 112 -14.66 22.68 16.79
C THR A 112 -16.04 22.96 17.39
N VAL A 113 -17.06 23.21 16.55
CA VAL A 113 -18.42 23.44 17.04
C VAL A 113 -18.97 22.20 17.74
N ALA A 114 -18.80 21.01 17.14
CA ALA A 114 -19.26 19.75 17.72
C ALA A 114 -18.63 19.42 19.08
N LEU A 115 -17.34 19.74 19.27
CA LEU A 115 -16.64 19.58 20.55
C LEU A 115 -17.20 20.52 21.61
N LEU A 116 -17.40 21.80 21.26
CA LEU A 116 -18.01 22.79 22.16
C LEU A 116 -19.41 22.36 22.59
N ASP A 117 -20.23 21.94 21.64
CA ASP A 117 -21.60 21.45 21.88
C ASP A 117 -21.65 20.16 22.73
N ALA A 118 -20.59 19.36 22.71
CA ALA A 118 -20.45 18.17 23.57
C ALA A 118 -19.96 18.50 24.99
N GLY A 119 -19.68 19.77 25.28
CA GLY A 119 -19.13 20.27 26.54
C GLY A 119 -17.63 20.08 26.68
N LEU A 120 -16.90 19.93 25.57
CA LEU A 120 -15.45 19.69 25.52
C LEU A 120 -14.72 20.99 25.12
N SER A 121 -14.74 21.96 26.03
CA SER A 121 -14.27 23.33 25.76
C SER A 121 -12.76 23.48 25.63
N ASN A 122 -11.98 22.57 26.25
CA ASN A 122 -10.52 22.53 26.12
C ASN A 122 -10.08 21.78 24.85
N SER A 123 -10.54 22.25 23.69
CA SER A 123 -10.33 21.55 22.44
C SER A 123 -9.87 22.46 21.30
N LEU A 124 -9.11 21.88 20.38
CA LEU A 124 -8.63 22.51 19.17
C LEU A 124 -8.97 21.62 17.99
N SER A 125 -9.25 22.23 16.83
CA SER A 125 -9.36 21.50 15.57
C SER A 125 -8.45 22.11 14.52
N THR A 126 -7.87 21.27 13.67
CA THR A 126 -7.03 21.73 12.57
C THR A 126 -7.22 20.86 11.33
N LYS A 127 -6.90 21.44 10.17
CA LYS A 127 -6.75 20.65 8.95
C LYS A 127 -5.57 19.68 9.08
N ARG A 128 -5.57 18.65 8.24
CA ARG A 128 -4.43 17.72 8.12
C ARG A 128 -3.14 18.49 7.86
N ASN A 129 -2.16 18.32 8.75
CA ASN A 129 -0.80 18.78 8.56
C ASN A 129 0.15 17.75 9.20
N VAL A 130 1.17 17.33 8.46
CA VAL A 130 2.17 16.37 8.94
C VAL A 130 3.05 16.99 10.03
N ASP A 131 3.24 18.31 9.99
CA ASP A 131 4.01 19.06 10.99
C ASP A 131 3.02 19.85 11.87
N LEU A 132 2.68 19.29 13.03
CA LEU A 132 1.73 19.90 13.95
C LEU A 132 2.45 20.93 14.84
N PRO A 133 1.94 22.17 14.95
CA PRO A 133 2.61 23.26 15.68
C PRO A 133 2.40 23.16 17.20
N PHE A 134 2.51 21.95 17.76
CA PHE A 134 2.29 21.66 19.17
C PHE A 134 3.52 21.00 19.79
N GLY A 135 3.73 21.23 21.09
CA GLY A 135 4.79 20.58 21.85
C GLY A 135 4.58 19.07 21.99
N ASN A 136 5.59 18.38 22.50
CA ASN A 136 5.45 16.97 22.86
C ASN A 136 4.45 16.82 24.01
N ASP A 137 3.74 15.68 24.06
CA ASP A 137 2.85 15.32 25.17
C ASP A 137 1.87 16.45 25.54
N THR A 138 1.25 17.06 24.53
CA THR A 138 0.36 18.21 24.68
C THR A 138 -1.08 17.82 24.95
N PHE A 139 -1.60 16.80 24.26
CA PHE A 139 -3.02 16.46 24.25
C PHE A 139 -3.30 15.19 25.03
N ASP A 140 -4.40 15.20 25.79
CA ASP A 140 -4.93 14.01 26.44
C ASP A 140 -5.57 13.08 25.41
N VAL A 141 -6.19 13.66 24.38
CA VAL A 141 -6.81 12.92 23.27
C VAL A 141 -6.50 13.59 21.93
N VAL A 142 -6.06 12.80 20.95
CA VAL A 142 -6.01 13.22 19.55
C VAL A 142 -7.01 12.39 18.76
N TYR A 143 -7.89 13.07 18.03
CA TYR A 143 -8.95 12.47 17.22
C TYR A 143 -8.70 12.81 15.74
N SER A 144 -8.45 11.79 14.92
CA SER A 144 -8.29 11.95 13.47
C SER A 144 -9.49 11.37 12.76
N THR A 145 -10.17 12.17 11.94
CA THR A 145 -11.25 11.66 11.08
C THR A 145 -10.66 10.88 9.90
N HIS A 146 -11.51 10.18 9.14
CA HIS A 146 -11.09 9.53 7.89
C HIS A 146 -10.55 10.54 6.86
N THR A 147 -10.92 11.82 6.97
CA THR A 147 -10.33 12.90 6.15
C THR A 147 -8.98 13.43 6.68
N GLY A 148 -8.61 13.00 7.88
CA GLY A 148 -7.35 13.30 8.57
C GLY A 148 -6.26 12.29 8.21
N PHE A 149 -6.08 11.26 9.02
CA PHE A 149 -4.94 10.35 8.93
C PHE A 149 -4.86 9.59 7.60
N ASP A 150 -5.95 8.92 7.19
CA ASP A 150 -6.01 8.09 5.98
C ASP A 150 -5.61 8.87 4.73
N CYS A 151 -5.94 10.16 4.70
CA CYS A 151 -5.68 11.07 3.60
C CYS A 151 -4.26 11.66 3.54
N SER A 152 -3.40 11.29 4.48
CA SER A 152 -2.02 11.76 4.45
C SER A 152 -1.22 11.01 3.38
N GLU A 153 -0.47 11.71 2.55
CA GLU A 153 0.51 11.06 1.66
C GLU A 153 1.73 10.53 2.42
N LYS A 154 1.93 11.00 3.67
CA LYS A 154 3.08 10.66 4.52
C LYS A 154 2.60 10.06 5.85
N GLN A 155 1.71 9.06 5.80
CA GLN A 155 1.11 8.43 6.99
C GLN A 155 2.15 7.97 8.03
N ALA A 156 3.29 7.42 7.59
CA ALA A 156 4.35 6.98 8.50
C ALA A 156 4.99 8.13 9.30
N VAL A 157 5.19 9.29 8.66
CA VAL A 157 5.72 10.49 9.31
C VAL A 157 4.64 11.08 10.21
N PHE A 158 3.41 11.14 9.71
CA PHE A 158 2.30 11.70 10.46
C PHE A 158 1.95 10.86 11.70
N ALA A 159 2.07 9.53 11.64
CA ALA A 159 1.89 8.65 12.79
C ALA A 159 2.85 9.00 13.93
N LYS A 160 4.14 9.26 13.61
CA LYS A 160 5.13 9.72 14.59
C LYS A 160 4.77 11.07 15.19
N GLU A 161 4.21 11.97 14.38
CA GLU A 161 3.77 13.28 14.85
C GLU A 161 2.56 13.20 15.80
N LEU A 162 1.58 12.35 15.47
CA LEU A 162 0.45 12.07 16.36
C LEU A 162 0.95 11.44 17.67
N GLU A 163 1.88 10.48 17.58
CA GLU A 163 2.47 9.85 18.75
C GLU A 163 3.27 10.82 19.63
N ARG A 164 3.97 11.78 19.02
CA ARG A 164 4.70 12.84 19.72
C ARG A 164 3.78 13.76 20.51
N THR A 165 2.60 14.07 19.97
CA THR A 165 1.69 15.09 20.52
C THR A 165 0.74 14.56 21.60
N VAL A 166 0.41 13.27 21.58
CA VAL A 166 -0.42 12.61 22.63
C VAL A 166 0.41 12.40 23.90
N LYS A 167 -0.15 12.72 25.08
CA LYS A 167 0.49 12.46 26.38
C LYS A 167 0.64 10.98 26.70
N PRO A 168 1.58 10.57 27.58
CA PRO A 168 1.55 9.24 28.19
C PRO A 168 0.17 8.95 28.79
N ASP A 169 -0.32 7.72 28.60
CA ASP A 169 -1.67 7.28 28.96
C ASP A 169 -2.83 8.00 28.26
N GLY A 170 -2.56 8.94 27.36
CA GLY A 170 -3.55 9.58 26.48
C GLY A 170 -4.06 8.66 25.39
N PHE A 171 -5.12 9.09 24.71
CA PHE A 171 -5.79 8.33 23.66
C PHE A 171 -5.55 8.91 22.27
N LEU A 172 -5.39 8.02 21.31
CA LEU A 172 -5.45 8.31 19.88
C LEU A 172 -6.67 7.59 19.31
N VAL A 173 -7.59 8.37 18.73
CA VAL A 173 -8.77 7.85 18.05
C VAL A 173 -8.63 8.14 16.56
N ILE A 174 -8.67 7.10 15.75
CA ILE A 174 -8.62 7.21 14.29
C ILE A 174 -9.91 6.64 13.72
N HIS A 175 -10.63 7.45 12.98
CA HIS A 175 -11.65 6.97 12.06
C HIS A 175 -10.98 6.67 10.73
N THR A 176 -11.09 5.45 10.25
CA THR A 176 -10.40 4.97 9.05
C THR A 176 -11.33 4.22 8.12
N GLU A 177 -11.05 4.26 6.82
CA GLU A 177 -11.65 3.43 5.77
C GLU A 177 -10.99 2.03 5.67
N ALA A 178 -10.15 1.63 6.64
CA ALA A 178 -9.62 0.27 6.74
C ALA A 178 -10.76 -0.73 7.04
N ASP A 179 -11.20 -1.47 6.04
CA ASP A 179 -12.31 -2.42 6.12
C ASP A 179 -11.87 -3.87 6.32
N ASP A 180 -10.59 -4.18 6.12
CA ASP A 180 -10.03 -5.52 6.27
C ASP A 180 -8.94 -5.63 7.37
N LEU A 181 -8.65 -6.86 7.81
CA LEU A 181 -7.70 -7.09 8.90
C LEU A 181 -6.24 -6.80 8.51
N TYR A 182 -5.87 -6.92 7.23
CA TYR A 182 -4.51 -6.60 6.77
C TYR A 182 -4.27 -5.10 6.80
N SER A 183 -5.20 -4.29 6.28
CA SER A 183 -5.13 -2.82 6.35
C SER A 183 -5.17 -2.32 7.79
N LEU A 184 -6.05 -2.89 8.63
CA LEU A 184 -6.11 -2.55 10.07
C LEU A 184 -4.80 -2.86 10.80
N ASN A 185 -4.21 -4.04 10.62
CA ASN A 185 -2.94 -4.36 11.26
C ASN A 185 -1.79 -3.48 10.72
N SER A 186 -1.80 -3.16 9.43
CA SER A 186 -0.82 -2.24 8.83
C SER A 186 -0.94 -0.82 9.41
N LEU A 187 -2.16 -0.31 9.60
CA LEU A 187 -2.43 0.97 10.29
C LEU A 187 -1.86 0.94 11.70
N LEU A 188 -2.18 -0.12 12.44
CA LEU A 188 -1.72 -0.30 13.80
C LEU A 188 -0.18 -0.30 13.87
N ASP A 189 0.53 -0.91 12.93
CA ASP A 189 2.00 -1.03 12.88
C ASP A 189 2.72 0.31 12.67
N LEU A 190 2.00 1.35 12.26
CA LEU A 190 2.54 2.72 12.19
C LEU A 190 2.77 3.34 13.57
N PHE A 191 2.08 2.85 14.62
CA PHE A 191 2.14 3.41 15.98
C PHE A 191 2.88 2.46 16.93
N GLU A 192 4.05 2.88 17.41
CA GLU A 192 4.95 1.99 18.16
C GLU A 192 4.60 1.95 19.65
N SER A 193 4.24 3.10 20.22
CA SER A 193 3.93 3.24 21.65
C SER A 193 2.43 3.13 21.98
N PHE A 194 1.62 2.56 21.08
CA PHE A 194 0.17 2.50 21.24
C PHE A 194 -0.36 1.07 21.31
N ARG A 195 -1.14 0.81 22.36
CA ARG A 195 -1.92 -0.42 22.49
C ARG A 195 -3.33 -0.20 21.95
N LEU A 196 -3.80 -1.12 21.11
CA LEU A 196 -5.19 -1.14 20.67
C LEU A 196 -6.11 -1.39 21.88
N VAL A 197 -7.14 -0.55 22.03
CA VAL A 197 -8.15 -0.66 23.09
C VAL A 197 -9.48 -1.13 22.52
N ARG A 198 -9.92 -0.54 21.41
CA ARG A 198 -11.20 -0.87 20.78
C ARG A 198 -11.15 -0.66 19.27
N THR A 199 -11.85 -1.52 18.55
CA THR A 199 -12.30 -1.25 17.18
C THR A 199 -13.81 -1.39 17.09
N ARG A 200 -14.48 -0.55 16.29
CA ARG A 200 -15.89 -0.73 15.92
C ARG A 200 -16.18 -0.13 14.55
N GLU A 201 -17.19 -0.64 13.88
CA GLU A 201 -17.74 -0.01 12.67
C GLU A 201 -18.78 1.04 13.06
N ILE A 202 -18.77 2.16 12.34
CA ILE A 202 -19.67 3.30 12.54
C ILE A 202 -20.25 3.65 11.18
N GLU A 203 -21.59 3.69 11.10
CA GLU A 203 -22.30 4.15 9.91
C GLU A 203 -22.06 5.63 9.66
N VAL A 204 -21.84 5.99 8.39
CA VAL A 204 -21.57 7.38 8.04
C VAL A 204 -22.56 7.86 7.00
N ILE A 205 -23.42 8.80 7.40
CA ILE A 205 -24.57 9.22 6.60
C ILE A 205 -24.19 10.26 5.53
N PHE A 206 -23.18 11.09 5.79
CA PHE A 206 -22.88 12.29 4.99
C PHE A 206 -21.70 12.13 4.02
N TRP A 207 -21.06 10.98 4.00
CA TRP A 207 -19.91 10.71 3.14
C TRP A 207 -20.28 9.62 2.14
N SER A 208 -19.59 9.55 1.00
CA SER A 208 -19.81 8.50 -0.01
C SER A 208 -19.25 7.13 0.39
N ILE A 209 -19.17 6.87 1.69
CA ILE A 209 -18.62 5.69 2.32
C ILE A 209 -19.70 5.18 3.29
N PRO A 210 -20.11 3.90 3.21
CA PRO A 210 -21.22 3.40 4.02
C PRO A 210 -20.86 3.34 5.50
N GLU A 211 -19.62 2.94 5.79
CA GLU A 211 -19.11 2.75 7.14
C GLU A 211 -17.64 3.18 7.22
N ILE A 212 -17.23 3.54 8.43
CA ILE A 212 -15.84 3.74 8.83
C ILE A 212 -15.55 2.89 10.06
N ARG A 213 -14.30 2.49 10.20
CA ARG A 213 -13.81 1.83 11.40
C ARG A 213 -13.25 2.87 12.36
N GLU A 214 -13.79 2.94 13.57
CA GLU A 214 -13.18 3.66 14.68
C GLU A 214 -12.15 2.75 15.35
N VAL A 215 -10.92 3.25 15.48
CA VAL A 215 -9.80 2.59 16.14
C VAL A 215 -9.37 3.47 17.31
N VAL A 216 -9.56 2.97 18.53
CA VAL A 216 -9.14 3.65 19.78
C VAL A 216 -7.88 2.98 20.30
N MET A 217 -6.83 3.76 20.49
CA MET A 217 -5.55 3.32 20.99
C MET A 217 -5.12 4.14 22.21
N LYS A 218 -4.44 3.51 23.15
CA LYS A 218 -3.88 4.18 24.34
C LYS A 218 -2.35 4.21 24.26
N LYS A 219 -1.75 5.39 24.47
CA LYS A 219 -0.29 5.54 24.52
C LYS A 219 0.24 4.91 25.80
N GLN A 220 1.17 3.97 25.68
CA GLN A 220 1.81 3.28 26.80
C GLN A 220 3.32 3.29 26.62
N LEU A 221 4.03 3.90 27.57
CA LEU A 221 5.49 3.94 27.55
C LEU A 221 6.06 2.52 27.71
N GLY A 222 7.04 2.17 26.87
CA GLY A 222 7.66 0.84 26.88
C GLY A 222 6.81 -0.27 26.24
N TYR A 223 5.58 0.02 25.80
CA TYR A 223 4.84 -0.88 24.94
C TYR A 223 5.58 -1.03 23.61
N ARG A 224 5.80 -2.29 23.20
CA ARG A 224 6.23 -2.63 21.85
C ARG A 224 5.29 -3.72 21.39
N ARG A 225 4.59 -3.50 20.27
CA ARG A 225 3.86 -4.60 19.63
C ARG A 225 4.88 -5.72 19.34
N ARG A 226 4.53 -6.97 19.67
CA ARG A 226 5.40 -8.13 19.44
C ARG A 226 5.85 -8.11 17.98
N ARG A 227 7.15 -7.93 17.77
CA ARG A 227 7.82 -8.12 16.48
C ARG A 227 8.29 -9.55 16.37
N ASP A 228 8.50 -10.01 15.14
CA ASP A 228 8.96 -11.37 14.87
C ASP A 228 10.24 -11.67 15.65
N VAL A 229 10.27 -12.85 16.28
CA VAL A 229 11.49 -13.38 16.88
C VAL A 229 12.39 -13.83 15.73
N VAL A 230 13.67 -13.47 15.79
CA VAL A 230 14.66 -13.79 14.76
C VAL A 230 14.59 -15.28 14.40
N GLY A 231 14.23 -15.57 13.14
CA GLY A 231 14.22 -16.94 12.59
C GLY A 231 12.87 -17.65 12.54
N ASN A 232 11.77 -17.05 13.01
CA ASN A 232 10.44 -17.63 12.83
C ASN A 232 9.40 -16.53 12.47
N CYS A 233 8.73 -16.66 11.34
CA CYS A 233 7.67 -15.72 10.96
C CYS A 233 6.49 -15.93 11.90
N SER A 234 6.09 -14.91 12.66
CA SER A 234 4.79 -14.94 13.30
C SER A 234 3.75 -14.87 12.19
N VAL A 235 2.87 -15.86 12.13
CA VAL A 235 1.77 -15.88 11.15
C VAL A 235 0.46 -15.63 11.89
N PRO A 236 -0.01 -14.37 11.96
CA PRO A 236 -1.32 -14.06 12.50
C PRO A 236 -2.43 -14.85 11.81
N ALA A 237 -3.50 -15.15 12.54
CA ALA A 237 -4.64 -15.90 12.02
C ALA A 237 -5.22 -15.28 10.73
N PHE A 238 -5.31 -13.95 10.65
CA PHE A 238 -5.82 -13.27 9.45
C PHE A 238 -4.95 -13.52 8.21
N LYS A 239 -3.61 -13.66 8.35
CA LYS A 239 -2.75 -14.03 7.21
C LYS A 239 -3.10 -15.44 6.71
N MET A 240 -3.32 -16.39 7.62
CA MET A 240 -3.76 -17.74 7.24
C MET A 240 -5.13 -17.76 6.55
N GLU A 241 -6.04 -16.88 6.96
CA GLU A 241 -7.33 -16.71 6.27
C GLU A 241 -7.16 -16.18 4.84
N LEU A 242 -6.19 -15.28 4.61
CA LEU A 242 -5.85 -14.82 3.26
C LEU A 242 -5.27 -15.95 2.41
N ILE A 243 -4.38 -16.78 2.98
CA ILE A 243 -3.84 -17.97 2.29
C ILE A 243 -4.95 -18.92 1.85
N ARG A 244 -5.99 -19.11 2.67
CA ARG A 244 -7.17 -19.93 2.31
C ARG A 244 -7.99 -19.34 1.16
N LYS A 245 -7.89 -18.04 0.88
CA LYS A 245 -8.58 -17.38 -0.23
C LYS A 245 -7.83 -17.47 -1.56
N MET A 246 -6.58 -17.95 -1.55
CA MET A 246 -5.73 -18.08 -2.75
C MET A 246 -6.30 -19.04 -3.80
N GLU A 247 -5.67 -19.10 -4.96
CA GLU A 247 -5.85 -20.21 -5.90
C GLU A 247 -5.17 -21.48 -5.37
N ASP A 248 -5.75 -22.65 -5.70
CA ASP A 248 -5.21 -23.94 -5.28
C ASP A 248 -3.83 -24.23 -5.90
N LEU A 249 -3.03 -25.00 -5.17
CA LEU A 249 -1.82 -25.58 -5.75
C LEU A 249 -2.21 -26.57 -6.83
N VAL A 250 -1.38 -26.67 -7.86
CA VAL A 250 -1.65 -27.61 -8.95
C VAL A 250 -0.89 -28.86 -8.66
N LEU A 251 -1.62 -29.91 -8.29
CA LEU A 251 -1.04 -31.10 -7.72
C LEU A 251 -0.35 -31.99 -8.76
N GLU A 252 -0.67 -31.81 -10.04
CA GLU A 252 -0.16 -32.60 -11.16
C GLU A 252 0.59 -31.76 -12.17
N GLU A 253 1.65 -32.32 -12.74
CA GLU A 253 2.47 -31.62 -13.72
C GLU A 253 1.65 -31.27 -14.97
N PRO A 254 1.48 -29.99 -15.32
CA PRO A 254 0.59 -29.60 -16.41
C PRO A 254 1.19 -29.96 -17.77
N VAL A 255 0.47 -30.75 -18.57
CA VAL A 255 0.92 -31.16 -19.93
C VAL A 255 1.04 -29.96 -20.89
N LYS A 256 0.21 -28.92 -20.71
CA LYS A 256 0.24 -27.68 -21.48
C LYS A 256 0.04 -26.47 -20.56
N ARG A 257 0.67 -25.35 -20.92
CA ARG A 257 0.46 -24.06 -20.24
C ARG A 257 -0.98 -23.61 -20.43
N SER A 258 -1.65 -23.27 -19.33
CA SER A 258 -3.00 -22.70 -19.34
C SER A 258 -2.99 -21.30 -18.73
N PRO A 259 -3.72 -20.32 -19.30
CA PRO A 259 -3.87 -19.02 -18.67
C PRO A 259 -4.64 -19.20 -17.35
N ARG A 260 -4.02 -18.85 -16.23
CA ARG A 260 -4.62 -18.97 -14.90
C ARG A 260 -4.99 -17.60 -14.34
N LYS A 261 -6.13 -17.56 -13.69
CA LYS A 261 -6.56 -16.39 -12.92
C LYS A 261 -5.84 -16.42 -11.57
N ILE A 262 -4.69 -15.74 -11.50
CA ILE A 262 -3.99 -15.51 -10.24
C ILE A 262 -4.84 -14.59 -9.37
N LYS A 263 -5.04 -14.95 -8.10
CA LYS A 263 -5.72 -14.09 -7.13
C LYS A 263 -4.67 -13.28 -6.38
N TYR A 264 -4.33 -12.10 -6.88
CA TYR A 264 -3.30 -11.25 -6.24
C TYR A 264 -3.71 -10.80 -4.83
N LEU A 265 -2.76 -10.67 -3.92
CA LEU A 265 -3.03 -10.21 -2.55
C LEU A 265 -3.69 -8.83 -2.58
N THR A 266 -3.14 -7.92 -3.39
CA THR A 266 -3.66 -6.56 -3.60
C THR A 266 -5.03 -6.50 -4.29
N SER A 267 -5.64 -7.63 -4.64
CA SER A 267 -7.03 -7.70 -5.11
C SER A 267 -8.02 -8.05 -4.00
N ILE A 268 -7.55 -8.46 -2.82
CA ILE A 268 -8.39 -8.97 -1.72
C ILE A 268 -8.13 -8.29 -0.37
N VAL A 269 -7.11 -7.42 -0.28
CA VAL A 269 -6.83 -6.57 0.88
C VAL A 269 -6.50 -5.16 0.44
N ASP A 270 -6.72 -4.18 1.29
CA ASP A 270 -6.22 -2.81 1.13
C ASP A 270 -4.78 -2.70 1.66
N ILE A 271 -3.90 -2.07 0.87
CA ILE A 271 -2.48 -1.93 1.20
C ILE A 271 -2.08 -0.51 1.64
N ASP A 272 -3.04 0.40 1.86
CA ASP A 272 -2.80 1.83 2.03
C ASP A 272 -1.79 2.21 3.12
N PHE A 273 -1.81 1.51 4.26
CA PHE A 273 -1.03 1.84 5.45
C PHE A 273 0.41 1.30 5.46
N LYS A 274 0.91 0.87 4.29
CA LYS A 274 2.30 0.42 4.13
C LYS A 274 3.23 1.61 3.86
N THR A 275 4.44 1.55 4.44
CA THR A 275 5.40 2.66 4.40
C THR A 275 6.08 2.81 3.04
N ARG A 276 6.30 1.68 2.36
CA ARG A 276 6.88 1.61 1.01
C ARG A 276 6.22 0.47 0.25
N TYR A 277 6.25 0.56 -1.07
CA TYR A 277 5.74 -0.48 -1.97
C TYR A 277 6.88 -0.89 -2.88
N VAL A 278 7.23 -2.16 -2.88
CA VAL A 278 8.47 -2.65 -3.49
C VAL A 278 8.16 -3.86 -4.37
N TYR A 279 8.74 -3.88 -5.57
CA TYR A 279 8.77 -5.03 -6.45
C TYR A 279 10.20 -5.43 -6.74
N ILE A 280 10.52 -6.69 -6.53
CA ILE A 280 11.85 -7.28 -6.73
C ILE A 280 11.70 -8.37 -7.79
N ASP A 281 12.32 -8.17 -8.95
CA ASP A 281 12.43 -9.17 -10.01
C ASP A 281 13.79 -9.87 -9.90
N VAL A 282 13.79 -11.08 -9.36
CA VAL A 282 14.96 -11.93 -9.19
C VAL A 282 15.13 -12.81 -10.43
N GLY A 283 16.26 -12.65 -11.12
CA GLY A 283 16.47 -13.19 -12.46
C GLY A 283 15.66 -12.40 -13.50
N ALA A 284 15.87 -11.08 -13.52
CA ALA A 284 15.03 -10.15 -14.25
C ALA A 284 15.13 -10.26 -15.77
N LYS A 285 16.25 -10.78 -16.32
CA LYS A 285 16.51 -10.85 -17.77
C LYS A 285 16.28 -9.47 -18.41
N SER A 286 15.64 -9.39 -19.57
CA SER A 286 15.25 -8.11 -20.20
C SER A 286 14.11 -7.43 -19.45
N TYR A 287 14.01 -6.09 -19.53
CA TYR A 287 12.94 -5.33 -18.87
C TYR A 287 11.54 -5.77 -19.33
N GLY A 288 11.41 -6.25 -20.56
CA GLY A 288 10.16 -6.81 -21.08
C GLY A 288 9.75 -8.18 -20.51
N SER A 289 10.62 -8.88 -19.77
CA SER A 289 10.37 -10.24 -19.28
C SER A 289 9.24 -10.31 -18.25
N SER A 290 9.23 -9.37 -17.31
CA SER A 290 8.27 -9.29 -16.20
C SER A 290 7.94 -7.84 -15.84
N ILE A 291 8.94 -6.96 -15.68
CA ILE A 291 8.76 -5.58 -15.18
C ILE A 291 7.89 -4.77 -16.14
N GLY A 292 8.32 -4.64 -17.39
CA GLY A 292 7.66 -3.87 -18.44
C GLY A 292 6.43 -4.54 -19.03
N SER A 293 6.27 -5.85 -18.83
CA SER A 293 5.15 -6.63 -19.30
C SER A 293 4.13 -6.84 -18.18
N TRP A 294 4.19 -7.94 -17.46
CA TRP A 294 3.17 -8.33 -16.48
C TRP A 294 3.04 -7.34 -15.31
N PHE A 295 4.14 -6.98 -14.63
CA PHE A 295 4.06 -6.20 -13.39
C PHE A 295 3.50 -4.79 -13.63
N LYS A 296 4.02 -4.07 -14.63
CA LYS A 296 3.51 -2.73 -14.94
C LYS A 296 2.10 -2.76 -15.52
N LYS A 297 1.79 -3.69 -16.44
CA LYS A 297 0.51 -3.69 -17.18
C LYS A 297 -0.63 -4.38 -16.45
N THR A 298 -0.34 -5.38 -15.61
CA THR A 298 -1.37 -6.33 -15.11
C THR A 298 -1.45 -6.36 -13.58
N TYR A 299 -0.32 -6.32 -12.86
CA TYR A 299 -0.35 -6.42 -11.40
C TYR A 299 -1.18 -5.27 -10.77
N PRO A 300 -2.16 -5.55 -9.89
CA PRO A 300 -3.02 -4.52 -9.29
C PRO A 300 -2.25 -3.76 -8.21
N LYS A 301 -2.03 -2.47 -8.44
CA LYS A 301 -1.17 -1.62 -7.58
C LYS A 301 -1.94 -0.71 -6.62
N GLN A 302 -3.28 -0.71 -6.66
CA GLN A 302 -4.13 0.21 -5.88
C GLN A 302 -3.66 1.67 -5.95
N ASN A 303 -3.25 2.12 -7.15
CA ASN A 303 -2.67 3.46 -7.39
C ASN A 303 -1.39 3.79 -6.60
N LYS A 304 -0.74 2.80 -5.98
CA LYS A 304 0.53 2.98 -5.27
C LYS A 304 1.72 3.00 -6.23
N LYS A 305 2.73 3.78 -5.85
CA LYS A 305 4.00 3.89 -6.58
C LYS A 305 4.96 2.85 -6.02
N PHE A 306 5.34 1.89 -6.85
CA PHE A 306 6.30 0.85 -6.48
C PHE A 306 7.73 1.26 -6.81
N GLU A 307 8.63 1.11 -5.85
CA GLU A 307 10.07 1.00 -6.08
C GLU A 307 10.35 -0.35 -6.75
N ILE A 308 11.16 -0.36 -7.82
CA ILE A 308 11.40 -1.56 -8.61
C ILE A 308 12.89 -1.89 -8.61
N PHE A 309 13.23 -3.10 -8.16
CA PHE A 309 14.57 -3.67 -8.22
C PHE A 309 14.61 -4.78 -9.26
N ALA A 310 15.54 -4.69 -10.20
CA ALA A 310 15.87 -5.76 -11.14
C ALA A 310 17.19 -6.39 -10.69
N ILE A 311 17.18 -7.68 -10.34
CA ILE A 311 18.40 -8.43 -10.02
C ILE A 311 18.75 -9.29 -11.22
N GLU A 312 19.88 -9.00 -11.84
CA GLU A 312 20.32 -9.65 -13.07
C GLU A 312 21.85 -9.69 -13.15
N GLY A 313 22.43 -10.89 -13.08
CA GLY A 313 23.88 -11.09 -13.16
C GLY A 313 24.45 -11.03 -14.57
N ASN A 314 23.66 -11.33 -15.61
CA ASN A 314 24.13 -11.38 -16.99
C ASN A 314 24.20 -9.97 -17.62
N GLN A 315 25.43 -9.54 -17.90
CA GLN A 315 25.75 -8.23 -18.48
C GLN A 315 25.02 -7.93 -19.78
N LYS A 316 24.62 -8.94 -20.55
CA LYS A 316 23.85 -8.76 -21.80
C LYS A 316 22.57 -7.94 -21.60
N PHE A 317 21.96 -8.00 -20.41
CA PHE A 317 20.70 -7.29 -20.14
C PHE A 317 20.91 -5.91 -19.50
N HIS A 318 22.11 -5.59 -19.01
CA HIS A 318 22.36 -4.39 -18.20
C HIS A 318 22.12 -3.09 -18.97
N GLU A 319 22.48 -3.04 -20.25
CA GLU A 319 22.31 -1.86 -21.10
C GLU A 319 20.83 -1.43 -21.19
N GLU A 320 19.89 -2.38 -21.22
CA GLU A 320 18.47 -2.05 -21.31
C GLU A 320 18.01 -1.25 -20.08
N TYR A 321 18.53 -1.58 -18.90
CA TYR A 321 18.15 -0.95 -17.63
C TYR A 321 18.77 0.44 -17.43
N LYS A 322 19.92 0.76 -18.05
CA LYS A 322 20.53 2.11 -17.94
C LYS A 322 19.58 3.22 -18.36
N SER A 323 18.70 2.95 -19.33
CA SER A 323 17.70 3.90 -19.82
C SER A 323 16.45 4.01 -18.91
N ARG A 324 16.28 3.11 -17.93
CA ARG A 324 15.06 2.96 -17.13
C ARG A 324 15.20 3.64 -15.76
N LYS A 325 15.10 4.98 -15.74
CA LYS A 325 15.25 5.82 -14.52
C LYS A 325 14.34 5.47 -13.32
N LYS A 326 13.34 4.59 -13.48
CA LYS A 326 12.41 4.14 -12.43
C LYS A 326 12.63 2.68 -12.02
N VAL A 327 13.77 2.09 -12.39
CA VAL A 327 14.17 0.72 -12.06
C VAL A 327 15.61 0.75 -11.57
N THR A 328 15.85 0.20 -10.39
CA THR A 328 17.20 0.04 -9.83
C THR A 328 17.72 -1.33 -10.25
N LEU A 329 18.75 -1.36 -11.10
CA LEU A 329 19.45 -2.59 -11.45
C LEU A 329 20.45 -2.94 -10.35
N LEU A 330 20.36 -4.16 -9.82
CA LEU A 330 21.39 -4.82 -9.02
C LEU A 330 22.12 -5.80 -9.96
N PRO A 331 23.32 -5.44 -10.46
CA PRO A 331 24.04 -6.21 -11.48
C PRO A 331 24.78 -7.41 -10.87
N TYR A 332 24.05 -8.20 -10.07
CA TYR A 332 24.55 -9.33 -9.30
C TYR A 332 23.61 -10.53 -9.48
N GLU A 333 24.12 -11.72 -9.23
CA GLU A 333 23.28 -12.92 -9.12
C GLU A 333 22.75 -13.06 -7.69
N ALA A 334 21.44 -13.24 -7.52
CA ALA A 334 20.90 -13.55 -6.19
C ALA A 334 21.44 -14.91 -5.74
N TRP A 335 22.08 -14.94 -4.57
CA TRP A 335 22.73 -16.15 -4.06
C TRP A 335 22.57 -16.30 -2.55
N VAL A 336 23.06 -17.44 -2.02
CA VAL A 336 22.96 -17.78 -0.58
C VAL A 336 24.05 -17.13 0.28
N ARG A 337 25.07 -16.53 -0.35
CA ARG A 337 26.19 -15.81 0.27
C ARG A 337 26.90 -14.93 -0.76
N ASN A 338 27.70 -13.98 -0.28
CA ASN A 338 28.58 -13.20 -1.15
C ASN A 338 29.74 -14.07 -1.65
N GLU A 339 29.75 -14.43 -2.93
CA GLU A 339 30.85 -15.18 -3.55
C GLU A 339 30.92 -14.93 -5.06
N SER A 340 32.06 -15.24 -5.67
CA SER A 340 32.16 -15.27 -7.12
C SER A 340 31.64 -16.58 -7.66
N LEU A 341 30.81 -16.49 -8.69
CA LEU A 341 30.13 -17.59 -9.35
C LEU A 341 30.56 -17.67 -10.81
N PHE A 342 30.36 -18.85 -11.42
CA PHE A 342 30.69 -19.10 -12.82
C PHE A 342 29.48 -19.69 -13.55
N PHE A 343 29.23 -19.21 -14.78
CA PHE A 343 28.19 -19.74 -15.66
C PHE A 343 28.66 -20.98 -16.43
N GLU A 344 27.94 -22.08 -16.31
CA GLU A 344 28.02 -23.18 -17.28
C GLU A 344 27.24 -22.81 -18.55
N ILE A 345 27.96 -22.38 -19.58
CA ILE A 345 27.41 -22.34 -20.94
C ILE A 345 27.55 -23.75 -21.51
N ASN A 346 26.47 -24.53 -21.50
CA ASN A 346 26.40 -25.77 -22.27
C ASN A 346 26.53 -25.43 -23.76
N ARG A 347 27.76 -25.44 -24.28
CA ARG A 347 28.05 -25.36 -25.72
C ARG A 347 27.69 -26.71 -26.34
N ASP A 348 26.45 -26.84 -26.77
CA ASP A 348 26.08 -27.86 -27.74
C ASP A 348 26.62 -27.39 -29.11
N PRO A 349 27.57 -28.08 -29.76
CA PRO A 349 28.30 -27.57 -30.94
C PRO A 349 27.48 -27.74 -32.23
N SER A 350 26.28 -27.18 -32.28
CA SER A 350 25.43 -27.16 -33.47
C SER A 350 25.13 -25.72 -33.91
N PRO A 351 25.68 -25.25 -35.04
CA PRO A 351 25.70 -23.84 -35.44
C PRO A 351 24.39 -23.36 -36.11
N LYS A 352 23.21 -23.66 -35.51
CA LYS A 352 21.91 -23.30 -36.11
C LYS A 352 20.87 -22.67 -35.19
N ASN A 353 21.21 -22.26 -33.96
CA ASN A 353 20.20 -21.76 -33.00
C ASN A 353 20.63 -20.51 -32.20
N GLU A 354 21.28 -19.54 -32.83
CA GLU A 354 21.68 -18.28 -32.15
C GLU A 354 20.56 -17.21 -32.08
N GLU A 355 19.46 -17.36 -32.81
CA GLU A 355 18.40 -16.32 -32.87
C GLU A 355 17.25 -16.46 -31.87
N LYS A 356 17.20 -17.54 -31.07
CA LYS A 356 16.16 -17.69 -30.04
C LYS A 356 16.83 -17.80 -28.68
N GLY A 357 16.75 -16.71 -27.91
CA GLY A 357 17.33 -16.59 -26.57
C GLY A 357 17.07 -17.83 -25.71
N LYS A 358 18.10 -18.68 -25.56
CA LYS A 358 18.12 -19.76 -24.57
C LYS A 358 18.46 -19.16 -23.20
N GLY A 359 17.83 -19.72 -22.16
CA GLY A 359 17.86 -19.25 -20.77
C GLY A 359 19.26 -19.12 -20.17
N MET A 360 19.34 -18.44 -19.02
CA MET A 360 20.59 -18.29 -18.25
C MET A 360 21.19 -19.69 -18.03
N GLY A 361 22.46 -19.85 -18.38
CA GLY A 361 23.20 -21.07 -18.03
C GLY A 361 23.18 -21.28 -16.52
N ARG A 362 23.44 -22.52 -16.08
CA ARG A 362 23.42 -22.85 -14.65
C ARG A 362 24.59 -22.16 -13.95
N VAL A 363 24.32 -21.61 -12.76
CA VAL A 363 25.35 -20.99 -11.92
C VAL A 363 25.89 -22.01 -10.91
N GLN A 364 27.21 -22.11 -10.78
CA GLN A 364 27.87 -22.96 -9.78
C GLN A 364 28.91 -22.18 -8.96
N SER A 365 29.18 -22.65 -7.73
CA SER A 365 30.24 -22.09 -6.87
C SER A 365 31.63 -22.46 -7.39
N ALA A 366 32.62 -21.61 -7.12
CA ALA A 366 34.00 -21.75 -7.54
C ALA A 366 34.69 -23.07 -7.09
N GLN A 367 34.15 -23.75 -6.07
CA GLN A 367 34.79 -24.94 -5.47
C GLN A 367 34.68 -26.22 -6.32
N THR A 368 33.81 -26.29 -7.32
CA THR A 368 33.51 -27.56 -8.03
C THR A 368 34.23 -27.77 -9.37
N SER A 369 35.06 -26.83 -9.85
CA SER A 369 35.65 -26.93 -11.19
C SER A 369 37.09 -26.40 -11.28
N THR A 370 38.05 -27.24 -10.88
CA THR A 370 39.50 -27.00 -11.03
C THR A 370 40.04 -27.19 -12.45
N THR A 371 39.19 -27.52 -13.43
CA THR A 371 39.60 -27.80 -14.81
C THR A 371 38.60 -27.18 -15.79
N PHE A 372 39.02 -26.11 -16.49
CA PHE A 372 38.36 -25.32 -17.57
C PHE A 372 38.12 -23.84 -17.22
N VAL A 373 39.20 -23.08 -17.07
CA VAL A 373 39.17 -21.64 -16.73
C VAL A 373 39.00 -20.71 -17.95
N ASN A 374 39.04 -21.21 -19.19
CA ASN A 374 39.25 -20.31 -20.35
C ASN A 374 38.01 -19.75 -21.07
N ALA A 375 36.78 -19.89 -20.55
CA ALA A 375 35.61 -19.25 -21.18
C ALA A 375 34.38 -19.01 -20.26
N MET A 376 34.53 -18.97 -18.93
CA MET A 376 33.40 -18.70 -18.04
C MET A 376 33.34 -17.21 -17.68
N ASN A 377 32.19 -16.58 -17.91
CA ASN A 377 31.90 -15.25 -17.40
C ASN A 377 31.78 -15.33 -15.88
N LYS A 378 32.77 -14.77 -15.17
CA LYS A 378 32.73 -14.62 -13.71
C LYS A 378 31.65 -13.62 -13.34
N ILE A 379 30.75 -13.99 -12.45
CA ILE A 379 29.67 -13.13 -11.95
C ILE A 379 29.72 -13.08 -10.45
N GLN A 380 29.38 -11.92 -9.90
CA GLN A 380 29.32 -11.76 -8.46
C GLN A 380 27.93 -12.16 -7.95
N GLY A 381 27.89 -13.20 -7.13
CA GLY A 381 26.74 -13.53 -6.31
C GLY A 381 26.72 -12.69 -5.04
N PHE A 382 25.53 -12.33 -4.56
CA PHE A 382 25.34 -11.67 -3.27
C PHE A 382 24.34 -12.41 -2.41
N ASP A 383 24.49 -12.29 -1.08
CA ASP A 383 23.54 -12.85 -0.11
C ASP A 383 22.20 -12.12 -0.21
N PHE A 384 21.26 -12.72 -0.94
CA PHE A 384 19.95 -12.14 -1.20
C PHE A 384 19.15 -11.98 0.09
N ALA A 385 19.21 -12.97 0.99
CA ALA A 385 18.50 -12.92 2.26
C ALA A 385 19.01 -11.80 3.17
N ALA A 386 20.34 -11.64 3.25
CA ALA A 386 20.93 -10.53 4.00
C ALA A 386 20.54 -9.16 3.41
N TRP A 387 20.56 -9.04 2.08
CA TRP A 387 20.15 -7.81 1.40
C TRP A 387 18.68 -7.44 1.69
N VAL A 388 17.74 -8.40 1.59
CA VAL A 388 16.32 -8.19 1.92
C VAL A 388 16.17 -7.67 3.35
N LYS A 389 16.83 -8.31 4.32
CA LYS A 389 16.77 -7.90 5.75
C LYS A 389 17.38 -6.52 6.01
N SER A 390 18.40 -6.13 5.26
CA SER A 390 19.00 -4.79 5.38
C SER A 390 18.20 -3.68 4.68
N SER A 391 17.33 -4.05 3.73
CA SER A 391 16.66 -3.08 2.84
C SER A 391 15.23 -2.78 3.22
N PHE A 392 14.56 -3.71 3.91
CA PHE A 392 13.11 -3.67 4.14
C PHE A 392 12.74 -3.98 5.59
N THR A 393 11.54 -3.56 5.96
CA THR A 393 10.93 -3.79 7.28
C THR A 393 9.52 -4.36 7.13
N GLU A 394 8.95 -4.89 8.22
CA GLU A 394 7.57 -5.44 8.25
C GLU A 394 6.50 -4.40 7.83
N LYS A 395 6.83 -3.11 7.92
CA LYS A 395 5.95 -1.98 7.54
C LYS A 395 5.92 -1.73 6.02
N ASP A 396 6.84 -2.32 5.27
CA ASP A 396 6.88 -2.23 3.81
C ASP A 396 5.94 -3.28 3.19
N PHE A 397 5.51 -3.03 1.95
CA PHE A 397 4.79 -3.97 1.10
C PHE A 397 5.75 -4.51 0.05
N VAL A 398 6.16 -5.78 0.15
CA VAL A 398 7.20 -6.34 -0.70
C VAL A 398 6.67 -7.49 -1.55
N VAL A 399 6.81 -7.32 -2.86
CA VAL A 399 6.46 -8.33 -3.86
C VAL A 399 7.74 -8.87 -4.49
N VAL A 400 7.91 -10.19 -4.47
CA VAL A 400 9.06 -10.87 -5.08
C VAL A 400 8.61 -11.74 -6.23
N LYS A 401 9.18 -11.57 -7.42
CA LYS A 401 9.12 -12.57 -8.48
C LYS A 401 10.50 -13.22 -8.64
N MET A 402 10.55 -14.54 -8.74
CA MET A 402 11.79 -15.32 -8.78
C MET A 402 11.78 -16.32 -9.94
N ASP A 403 12.77 -16.21 -10.82
CA ASP A 403 13.07 -17.13 -11.94
C ASP A 403 14.61 -17.17 -12.06
N VAL A 404 15.25 -18.12 -11.37
CA VAL A 404 16.71 -18.17 -11.18
C VAL A 404 17.30 -19.52 -11.59
N GLU A 405 16.64 -20.21 -12.53
CA GLU A 405 17.11 -21.39 -13.23
C GLU A 405 17.68 -22.49 -12.30
N GLY A 406 16.97 -22.81 -11.21
CA GLY A 406 17.28 -23.94 -10.32
C GLY A 406 17.84 -23.55 -8.95
N ALA A 407 18.19 -22.29 -8.73
CA ALA A 407 18.66 -21.79 -7.43
C ALA A 407 17.51 -21.48 -6.44
N GLU A 408 16.24 -21.64 -6.85
CA GLU A 408 15.07 -21.23 -6.06
C GLU A 408 15.06 -21.93 -4.69
N PHE A 409 15.36 -23.23 -4.66
CA PHE A 409 15.31 -24.04 -3.45
C PHE A 409 16.32 -23.58 -2.40
N ASP A 410 17.56 -23.32 -2.81
CA ASP A 410 18.62 -22.92 -1.88
C ASP A 410 18.40 -21.49 -1.38
N LEU A 411 17.97 -20.59 -2.27
CA LEU A 411 17.62 -19.21 -1.93
C LEU A 411 16.44 -19.13 -0.97
N ILE A 412 15.32 -19.79 -1.30
CA ILE A 412 14.11 -19.74 -0.48
C ILE A 412 14.38 -20.41 0.88
N LYS A 413 15.08 -21.54 0.90
CA LYS A 413 15.50 -22.18 2.16
C LYS A 413 16.30 -21.20 3.03
N LYS A 414 17.29 -20.51 2.45
CA LYS A 414 18.07 -19.49 3.16
C LYS A 414 17.20 -18.33 3.66
N MET A 415 16.23 -17.88 2.88
CA MET A 415 15.29 -16.82 3.30
C MET A 415 14.41 -17.25 4.47
N VAL A 416 13.95 -18.51 4.49
CA VAL A 416 13.20 -19.09 5.62
C VAL A 416 14.08 -19.17 6.86
N GLU A 417 15.26 -19.78 6.76
CA GLU A 417 16.19 -19.96 7.89
C GLU A 417 16.63 -18.64 8.54
N THR A 418 16.76 -17.58 7.75
CA THR A 418 17.19 -16.25 8.24
C THR A 418 16.03 -15.35 8.67
N GLY A 419 14.79 -15.77 8.43
CA GLY A 419 13.58 -14.95 8.60
C GLY A 419 13.43 -13.82 7.57
N ALA A 420 14.25 -13.78 6.51
CA ALA A 420 14.11 -12.79 5.44
C ALA A 420 12.77 -12.93 4.69
N VAL A 421 12.22 -14.15 4.62
CA VAL A 421 10.94 -14.40 3.95
C VAL A 421 9.77 -13.69 4.64
N CYS A 422 9.86 -13.42 5.95
CA CYS A 422 8.79 -12.75 6.71
C CYS A 422 8.57 -11.29 6.27
N LEU A 423 9.56 -10.70 5.57
CA LEU A 423 9.48 -9.36 5.00
C LEU A 423 8.84 -9.33 3.60
N VAL A 424 8.39 -10.48 3.07
CA VAL A 424 7.74 -10.60 1.76
C VAL A 424 6.25 -10.83 1.95
N ASP A 425 5.43 -9.96 1.35
CA ASP A 425 3.97 -10.08 1.42
C ASP A 425 3.42 -11.01 0.33
N GLU A 426 3.96 -10.95 -0.89
CA GLU A 426 3.49 -11.73 -2.04
C GLU A 426 4.66 -12.22 -2.90
N MET A 427 4.61 -13.48 -3.33
CA MET A 427 5.72 -14.11 -4.05
C MET A 427 5.27 -14.87 -5.30
N PHE A 428 6.01 -14.76 -6.40
CA PHE A 428 5.78 -15.47 -7.66
C PHE A 428 7.02 -16.27 -8.01
N VAL A 429 6.94 -17.60 -8.00
CA VAL A 429 8.14 -18.44 -8.22
C VAL A 429 7.96 -19.31 -9.45
N GLU A 430 8.89 -19.21 -10.40
CA GLU A 430 9.06 -20.17 -11.49
C GLU A 430 9.97 -21.29 -10.98
N CYS A 431 9.36 -22.37 -10.49
CA CYS A 431 10.12 -23.48 -9.94
C CYS A 431 10.72 -24.34 -11.06
N HIS A 432 12.05 -24.45 -11.09
CA HIS A 432 12.76 -25.25 -12.08
C HIS A 432 12.99 -26.70 -11.59
N TYR A 433 12.49 -27.67 -12.36
CA TYR A 433 12.58 -29.10 -12.06
C TYR A 433 12.78 -29.93 -13.33
N ASN A 434 13.14 -31.21 -13.18
CA ASN A 434 13.31 -32.13 -14.30
C ASN A 434 11.97 -32.56 -14.89
N ARG A 435 11.80 -32.30 -16.19
CA ARG A 435 10.61 -32.63 -16.96
C ARG A 435 10.89 -33.82 -17.88
N TRP A 436 10.36 -35.00 -17.53
CA TRP A 436 10.52 -36.29 -18.26
C TRP A 436 11.97 -36.78 -18.52
N LYS A 437 12.12 -38.09 -18.76
CA LYS A 437 13.38 -38.91 -18.71
C LYS A 437 14.54 -38.53 -19.66
N ARG A 438 14.56 -37.36 -20.33
CA ARG A 438 15.55 -37.06 -21.39
C ARG A 438 16.56 -35.97 -21.06
N SER A 439 16.45 -35.26 -19.94
CA SER A 439 17.52 -34.36 -19.47
C SER A 439 17.57 -34.28 -17.94
N MET A 440 18.75 -34.55 -17.37
CA MET A 440 19.03 -34.37 -15.93
C MET A 440 19.51 -32.93 -15.64
N LYS A 441 18.83 -31.90 -16.21
CA LYS A 441 19.26 -30.49 -16.09
C LYS A 441 19.23 -30.02 -14.63
N TYR A 442 18.20 -30.42 -13.91
CA TYR A 442 17.96 -30.12 -12.49
C TYR A 442 18.06 -31.40 -11.65
N GLN A 443 18.08 -31.30 -10.33
CA GLN A 443 17.98 -32.48 -9.45
C GLN A 443 16.57 -32.68 -8.90
N LYS A 444 15.77 -31.61 -8.91
CA LYS A 444 14.45 -31.55 -8.30
C LYS A 444 13.38 -32.08 -9.24
N ARG A 445 12.30 -32.62 -8.66
CA ARG A 445 11.10 -33.12 -9.33
C ARG A 445 9.94 -32.17 -9.07
N TYR A 446 8.86 -32.33 -9.84
CA TYR A 446 7.65 -31.53 -9.66
C TYR A 446 7.11 -31.56 -8.22
N LYS A 447 7.12 -32.74 -7.58
CA LYS A 447 6.70 -32.89 -6.17
C LYS A 447 7.49 -32.00 -5.21
N ASP A 448 8.80 -31.84 -5.45
CA ASP A 448 9.64 -31.01 -4.59
C ASP A 448 9.22 -29.53 -4.70
N CYS A 449 8.78 -29.07 -5.88
CA CYS A 449 8.19 -27.74 -6.04
C CYS A 449 6.88 -27.60 -5.25
N LEU A 450 6.01 -28.61 -5.25
CA LEU A 450 4.76 -28.57 -4.49
C LEU A 450 5.01 -28.50 -2.98
N GLU A 451 5.98 -29.27 -2.49
CA GLU A 451 6.40 -29.21 -1.08
C GLU A 451 6.92 -27.82 -0.72
N LEU A 452 7.73 -27.20 -1.58
CA LEU A 452 8.20 -25.83 -1.41
C LEU A 452 7.05 -24.82 -1.33
N PHE A 453 6.10 -24.87 -2.27
CA PHE A 453 4.94 -23.97 -2.27
C PHE A 453 4.03 -24.17 -1.06
N SER A 454 3.78 -25.42 -0.66
CA SER A 454 3.01 -25.73 0.54
C SER A 454 3.68 -25.16 1.79
N SER A 455 4.98 -25.42 1.95
CA SER A 455 5.75 -24.92 3.10
C SER A 455 5.73 -23.39 3.18
N LEU A 456 5.81 -22.69 2.05
CA LEU A 456 5.74 -21.23 2.03
C LEU A 456 4.35 -20.72 2.45
N ARG A 457 3.28 -21.36 1.97
CA ARG A 457 1.90 -21.04 2.39
C ARG A 457 1.69 -21.30 3.88
N ASP A 458 2.28 -22.36 4.43
CA ASP A 458 2.23 -22.67 5.86
C ASP A 458 2.99 -21.63 6.71
N THR A 459 4.00 -20.97 6.14
CA THR A 459 4.69 -19.81 6.74
C THR A 459 3.96 -18.47 6.52
N GLY A 460 2.74 -18.49 5.99
CA GLY A 460 1.90 -17.29 5.81
C GLY A 460 2.26 -16.43 4.60
N ILE A 461 3.09 -16.94 3.69
CA ILE A 461 3.50 -16.23 2.48
C ILE A 461 2.47 -16.46 1.37
N PHE A 462 2.01 -15.37 0.78
CA PHE A 462 1.07 -15.39 -0.33
C PHE A 462 1.81 -15.73 -1.64
N VAL A 463 2.14 -17.02 -1.81
CA VAL A 463 2.96 -17.52 -2.94
C VAL A 463 2.14 -18.14 -4.10
N HIS A 464 2.53 -17.75 -5.32
CA HIS A 464 1.97 -18.18 -6.58
C HIS A 464 2.96 -19.03 -7.39
N GLN A 465 2.42 -20.07 -8.04
CA GLN A 465 3.16 -20.88 -9.01
C GLN A 465 3.24 -20.12 -10.35
N TRP A 466 4.41 -19.57 -10.68
CA TRP A 466 4.62 -18.78 -11.89
C TRP A 466 4.92 -19.65 -13.10
N ARG A 467 4.29 -19.36 -14.25
CA ARG A 467 4.59 -19.95 -15.59
C ARG A 467 4.61 -21.49 -15.68
N LEU A 468 3.72 -22.15 -14.93
CA LEU A 468 3.44 -23.59 -15.03
C LEU A 468 2.95 -24.04 -16.42
#